data_AF-A0A2A4K635-F1
#
_entry.id   AF-A0A2A4K635-F1
#
_cell.length_a   1.000
_cell.length_b   1.000
_cell.length_c   1.000
_cell.angle_alpha   90.00
_cell.angle_beta   90.00
_cell.angle_gamma   90.00
#
_symmetry.space_group_name_H-M   'P 1'
#
loop_
_entity.id
_entity.type
_entity.pdbx_description
1 polymer ?
#
loop_
_entity_poly.entity_id
_entity_poly.type
_entity_poly.pdbx_seq_one_letter_code
_entity_poly.pdbx_strand_id
1 'polypeptide(L)'
;MDAIFSELQKQGKNNVDILVKWLKDSKIIDQSKEQEDKLRSFFNDAPDKKNVAMFIGMFKDILTKVAGEFKKNSDVITKQLTESGPNMLQSLLGGTSGKLTDLMPKPKF
;
A
#
# COMPACT_ATOMS: atom_id res chain seq x y z
N MET A 1 -8.51 0.00 7.63
CA MET A 1 -8.46 -0.23 6.17
C MET A 1 -9.50 0.62 5.45
N ASP A 2 -10.80 0.44 5.71
CA ASP A 2 -11.88 1.19 5.04
C ASP A 2 -11.75 2.72 5.10
N ALA A 3 -11.46 3.28 6.28
CA ALA A 3 -11.25 4.72 6.42
C ALA A 3 -10.06 5.24 5.58
N ILE A 4 -8.95 4.49 5.59
CA ILE A 4 -7.74 4.82 4.83
C ILE A 4 -8.01 4.77 3.33
N PHE A 5 -8.73 3.74 2.90
CA PHE A 5 -9.10 3.58 1.50
C PHE A 5 -10.05 4.68 1.03
N SER A 6 -11.01 5.07 1.88
CA SER A 6 -11.90 6.21 1.62
C SER A 6 -11.12 7.52 1.51
N GLU A 7 -10.12 7.75 2.37
CA GLU A 7 -9.19 8.88 2.26
C GLU A 7 -8.40 8.83 0.93
N LEU A 8 -7.86 7.67 0.54
CA LEU A 8 -7.16 7.51 -0.75
C LEU A 8 -8.08 7.81 -1.95
N GLN A 9 -9.34 7.37 -1.89
CA GLN A 9 -10.33 7.68 -2.92
C GLN A 9 -10.64 9.19 -2.97
N LYS A 10 -10.86 9.84 -1.82
CA LYS A 10 -11.09 11.29 -1.73
C LYS A 10 -9.92 12.09 -2.29
N GLN A 11 -8.70 11.60 -2.09
CA GLN A 11 -7.47 12.23 -2.54
C GLN A 11 -7.14 11.92 -4.03
N GLY A 12 -7.95 11.09 -4.71
CA GLY A 12 -7.67 10.64 -6.08
C GLY A 12 -6.38 9.81 -6.18
N LYS A 13 -5.93 9.24 -5.06
CA LYS A 13 -4.66 8.53 -4.89
C LYS A 13 -4.85 7.02 -4.76
N ASN A 14 -5.97 6.47 -5.21
CA ASN A 14 -6.25 5.03 -5.15
C ASN A 14 -5.58 4.21 -6.27
N ASN A 15 -4.48 4.71 -6.84
CA ASN A 15 -3.79 4.08 -7.95
C ASN A 15 -3.06 2.81 -7.51
N VAL A 16 -2.89 1.86 -8.43
CA VAL A 16 -2.15 0.61 -8.21
C VAL A 16 -0.78 0.83 -7.56
N ASP A 17 -0.03 1.83 -8.01
CA ASP A 17 1.30 2.14 -7.46
C ASP A 17 1.24 2.50 -5.97
N ILE A 18 0.21 3.25 -5.58
CA ILE A 18 -0.02 3.66 -4.20
C ILE A 18 -0.46 2.47 -3.34
N LEU A 19 -1.33 1.61 -3.86
CA LEU A 19 -1.74 0.38 -3.17
C LEU A 19 -0.57 -0.59 -3.01
N VAL A 20 0.24 -0.78 -4.05
CA VAL A 20 1.47 -1.60 -3.97
C VAL A 20 2.43 -1.04 -2.94
N LYS A 21 2.62 0.29 -2.91
CA LYS A 21 3.44 0.95 -1.88
C LYS A 21 2.90 0.71 -0.48
N TRP A 22 1.58 0.72 -0.29
CA TRP A 22 0.95 0.42 1.00
C TRP A 22 1.23 -1.02 1.45
N LEU A 23 1.06 -2.02 0.57
CA LEU A 23 1.36 -3.41 0.91
C LEU A 23 2.84 -3.62 1.25
N LYS A 24 3.75 -2.91 0.57
CA LYS A 24 5.19 -2.93 0.89
C LYS A 24 5.48 -2.29 2.24
N ASP A 25 4.88 -1.14 2.53
CA ASP A 25 5.06 -0.43 3.80
C ASP A 25 4.51 -1.23 4.99
N SER A 26 3.40 -1.93 4.76
CA SER A 26 2.82 -2.91 5.69
C SER A 26 3.63 -4.20 5.84
N LYS A 27 4.72 -4.39 5.08
CA LYS A 27 5.50 -5.64 5.05
C LYS A 27 4.64 -6.87 4.74
N ILE A 28 3.58 -6.68 3.95
CA ILE A 28 2.71 -7.78 3.50
C ILE A 28 3.41 -8.57 2.41
N ILE A 29 4.02 -7.87 1.45
CA ILE A 29 4.95 -8.45 0.52
C ILE A 29 6.37 -8.12 0.94
N ASP A 30 7.27 -9.07 0.76
CA ASP A 30 8.70 -8.83 0.72
C ASP A 30 8.99 -7.84 -0.41
N GLN A 31 10.02 -7.00 -0.25
CA GLN A 31 10.44 -6.01 -1.24
C GLN A 31 11.06 -6.66 -2.51
N SER A 32 10.86 -7.96 -2.67
CA SER A 32 11.24 -8.77 -3.81
C SER A 32 10.44 -8.37 -5.05
N LYS A 33 11.14 -8.16 -6.16
CA LYS A 33 10.53 -7.85 -7.46
C LYS A 33 9.45 -8.86 -7.86
N GLU A 34 9.65 -10.13 -7.54
CA GLU A 34 8.71 -11.20 -7.90
C GLU A 34 7.35 -11.03 -7.22
N GLN A 35 7.34 -10.68 -5.93
CA GLN A 35 6.09 -10.43 -5.19
C GLN A 35 5.45 -9.10 -5.61
N GLU A 36 6.27 -8.08 -5.90
CA GLU A 36 5.77 -6.81 -6.42
C GLU A 36 5.12 -6.96 -7.80
N ASP A 37 5.74 -7.71 -8.71
CA ASP A 37 5.24 -7.96 -10.06
C ASP A 37 3.95 -8.80 -10.02
N LYS A 38 3.94 -9.85 -9.19
CA LYS A 38 2.74 -10.66 -8.93
C LYS A 38 1.60 -9.82 -8.34
N LEU A 39 1.91 -8.97 -7.36
CA LEU A 39 0.95 -8.07 -6.75
C LEU A 39 0.40 -7.10 -7.80
N ARG A 40 1.28 -6.45 -8.56
CA ARG A 40 0.92 -5.58 -9.68
C ARG A 40 0.07 -6.31 -10.71
N SER A 41 0.32 -7.59 -10.97
CA SER A 41 -0.51 -8.41 -11.85
C SER A 41 -1.94 -8.57 -11.33
N PHE A 42 -2.14 -8.79 -10.01
CA PHE A 42 -3.49 -8.81 -9.41
C PHE A 42 -4.21 -7.48 -9.52
N PHE A 43 -3.46 -6.37 -9.48
CA PHE A 43 -4.01 -5.04 -9.71
C PHE A 43 -4.21 -4.70 -11.20
N ASN A 44 -3.48 -5.35 -12.12
CA ASN A 44 -3.57 -5.12 -13.57
C ASN A 44 -4.85 -5.71 -14.18
N ASP A 45 -5.42 -6.70 -13.51
CA ASP A 45 -6.73 -7.31 -13.82
C ASP A 45 -7.89 -6.34 -13.52
N ALA A 46 -7.63 -5.22 -12.82
CA ALA A 46 -8.65 -4.22 -12.58
C ALA A 46 -9.03 -3.49 -13.89
N PRO A 47 -10.33 -3.43 -14.22
CA PRO A 47 -10.80 -3.01 -15.54
C PRO A 47 -10.54 -1.54 -15.87
N ASP A 48 -10.18 -0.70 -14.89
CA ASP A 48 -10.10 0.74 -15.09
C ASP A 48 -8.78 1.33 -14.55
N LYS A 49 -7.83 1.53 -15.47
CA LYS A 49 -6.45 1.97 -15.17
C LYS A 49 -6.31 3.48 -14.95
N LYS A 50 -7.36 4.27 -15.19
CA LYS A 50 -7.32 5.75 -15.14
C LYS A 50 -8.23 6.34 -14.08
N ASN A 51 -9.32 5.66 -13.73
CA ASN A 51 -10.03 5.86 -12.49
C ASN A 51 -10.09 4.50 -11.84
N VAL A 52 -9.09 4.18 -11.02
CA VAL A 52 -9.14 2.98 -10.20
C VAL A 52 -10.20 3.23 -9.12
N ALA A 53 -11.48 3.31 -9.50
CA ALA A 53 -12.57 2.95 -8.62
C ALA A 53 -12.48 1.45 -8.32
N MET A 54 -11.30 0.96 -7.87
CA MET A 54 -11.28 -0.18 -6.98
C MET A 54 -12.19 0.23 -5.85
N PHE A 55 -13.36 -0.38 -5.84
CA PHE A 55 -14.11 -0.42 -4.61
C PHE A 55 -13.25 -1.15 -3.59
N ILE A 56 -13.40 -0.78 -2.32
CA ILE A 56 -12.82 -1.50 -1.20
C ILE A 56 -13.03 -3.02 -1.32
N GLY A 57 -14.14 -3.47 -1.92
CA GLY A 57 -14.42 -4.87 -2.21
C GLY A 57 -13.41 -5.53 -3.15
N MET A 58 -13.01 -4.86 -4.23
CA MET A 58 -12.00 -5.38 -5.16
C MET A 58 -10.61 -5.38 -4.52
N PHE A 59 -10.31 -4.35 -3.72
CA PHE A 59 -9.08 -4.33 -2.94
C PHE A 59 -9.05 -5.49 -1.93
N LYS A 60 -10.14 -5.76 -1.21
CA LYS A 60 -10.29 -6.93 -0.32
C LYS A 60 -10.14 -8.26 -1.05
N ASP A 61 -10.67 -8.39 -2.25
CA ASP A 61 -10.51 -9.58 -3.09
C ASP A 61 -9.04 -9.82 -3.43
N ILE A 62 -8.33 -8.77 -3.84
CA ILE A 62 -6.88 -8.83 -4.09
C ILE A 62 -6.13 -9.19 -2.83
N LEU A 63 -6.45 -8.59 -1.68
CA LEU A 63 -5.82 -8.96 -0.41
C LEU A 63 -6.07 -10.43 -0.05
N THR A 64 -7.23 -10.98 -0.40
CA THR A 64 -7.55 -12.40 -0.20
C THR A 64 -6.73 -13.29 -1.13
N LYS A 65 -6.54 -12.89 -2.40
CA LYS A 65 -5.65 -13.59 -3.34
C LYS A 65 -4.18 -13.53 -2.88
N VAL A 66 -3.73 -12.36 -2.46
CA VAL A 66 -2.40 -12.10 -1.88
C VAL A 66 -2.19 -12.92 -0.61
N ALA A 67 -3.18 -12.98 0.28
CA ALA A 67 -3.18 -13.84 1.45
C ALA A 67 -2.96 -15.32 1.08
N GLY A 68 -3.72 -15.81 0.10
CA GLY A 68 -3.59 -17.18 -0.41
C GLY A 68 -2.23 -17.46 -1.04
N GLU A 69 -1.77 -16.58 -1.93
CA GLU A 69 -0.48 -16.74 -2.64
C GLU A 69 0.71 -16.68 -1.69
N PHE A 70 0.72 -15.72 -0.77
CA PHE A 70 1.85 -15.53 0.16
C PHE A 70 1.71 -16.34 1.44
N LYS A 71 0.71 -17.25 1.52
CA LYS A 71 0.36 -18.02 2.73
C LYS A 71 0.27 -17.14 3.99
N LYS A 72 -0.22 -15.91 3.83
CA LYS A 72 -0.47 -14.97 4.92
C LYS A 72 -1.95 -14.96 5.25
N ASN A 73 -2.29 -14.65 6.49
CA ASN A 73 -3.69 -14.55 6.89
C ASN A 73 -4.29 -13.24 6.37
N SER A 74 -5.46 -13.28 5.72
CA SER A 74 -6.13 -12.09 5.19
C SER A 74 -6.48 -11.09 6.31
N ASP A 75 -6.78 -11.59 7.50
CA ASP A 75 -7.02 -10.78 8.69
C ASP A 75 -5.75 -10.04 9.15
N VAL A 76 -4.61 -10.75 9.18
CA VAL A 76 -3.29 -10.16 9.52
C VAL A 76 -2.89 -9.11 8.48
N ILE A 77 -3.09 -9.39 7.20
CA ILE A 77 -2.86 -8.44 6.10
C ILE A 77 -3.72 -7.20 6.29
N THR A 78 -5.01 -7.37 6.56
CA THR A 78 -5.96 -6.26 6.76
C THR A 78 -5.60 -5.42 7.99
N LYS A 79 -5.15 -6.08 9.06
CA LYS A 79 -4.66 -5.42 10.27
C LYS A 79 -3.40 -4.61 9.98
N GLN A 80 -2.39 -5.20 9.33
CA GLN A 80 -1.16 -4.49 8.95
C GLN A 80 -1.41 -3.31 8.01
N LEU A 81 -2.32 -3.45 7.04
CA LEU A 81 -2.75 -2.32 6.20
C LEU A 81 -3.42 -1.24 7.03
N THR A 82 -4.27 -1.61 7.99
CA THR A 82 -4.92 -0.64 8.88
C THR A 82 -3.91 0.09 9.75
N GLU A 83 -2.88 -0.59 10.23
CA GLU A 83 -1.81 -0.02 11.06
C GLU A 83 -0.86 0.88 10.25
N SER A 84 -0.45 0.47 9.05
CA SER A 84 0.45 1.27 8.20
C SER A 84 -0.28 2.33 7.36
N GLY A 85 -1.59 2.20 7.20
CA GLY A 85 -2.40 3.09 6.36
C GLY A 85 -2.28 4.57 6.71
N PRO A 86 -2.37 4.98 7.99
CA PRO A 86 -2.16 6.37 8.39
C PRO A 86 -0.76 6.88 8.02
N ASN A 87 0.29 6.09 8.26
CA ASN A 87 1.66 6.46 7.91
C ASN A 87 1.84 6.58 6.39
N MET A 88 1.26 5.66 5.62
CA MET A 88 1.31 5.68 4.17
C MET A 88 0.52 6.87 3.60
N LEU A 89 -0.67 7.16 4.12
CA LEU A 89 -1.41 8.38 3.79
C LEU A 89 -0.60 9.63 4.13
N GLN A 90 -0.01 9.68 5.32
CA GLN A 90 0.82 10.81 5.73
C GLN A 90 2.05 10.97 4.83
N SER A 91 2.68 9.89 4.39
CA SER A 91 3.78 9.92 3.42
C SER A 91 3.34 10.41 2.03
N LEU A 92 2.12 10.08 1.62
CA LEU A 92 1.55 10.46 0.32
C LEU A 92 0.99 11.88 0.30
N LEU A 93 0.40 12.33 1.42
CA LEU A 93 -0.13 13.68 1.60
C LEU A 93 0.97 14.67 1.99
N GLY A 94 1.93 14.21 2.79
CA GLY A 94 3.14 14.93 3.20
C GLY A 94 4.28 14.84 2.19
N GLY A 95 3.98 14.69 0.90
CA GLY A 95 4.92 14.59 -0.22
C GLY A 95 5.82 15.82 -0.48
N THR A 96 6.05 16.66 0.54
CA THR A 96 7.22 17.54 0.68
C THR A 96 7.52 17.72 2.17
N SER A 97 8.02 16.70 2.86
CA SER A 97 8.91 16.92 4.00
C SER A 97 9.78 15.69 4.24
N GLY A 98 10.92 15.69 3.56
CA GLY A 98 12.18 15.26 4.13
C GLY A 98 12.37 13.75 4.36
N LYS A 99 13.45 13.24 3.78
CA LYS A 99 14.54 12.68 4.59
C LYS A 99 14.38 12.93 6.11
N LEU A 100 13.70 12.05 6.84
CA LEU A 100 13.79 12.00 8.32
C LEU A 100 14.90 11.04 8.79
N THR A 101 15.79 10.62 7.89
CA THR A 101 17.04 9.93 8.24
C THR A 101 18.29 10.75 7.89
N ASP A 102 18.15 11.98 7.38
CA ASP A 102 19.29 12.86 7.06
C ASP A 102 19.43 14.06 8.02
N LEU A 103 18.58 14.15 9.05
CA LEU A 103 18.67 15.14 10.12
C LEU A 103 19.25 14.58 11.44
N MET A 104 19.89 13.41 11.40
CA MET A 104 20.91 13.10 12.41
C MET A 104 22.24 13.68 11.92
N PRO A 105 22.72 14.83 12.43
CA PRO A 105 24.12 15.15 12.27
C PRO A 105 24.92 14.06 13.00
N LYS A 106 25.56 13.16 12.23
CA LYS A 106 26.62 12.30 12.76
C LYS A 106 27.85 13.17 13.09
N PRO A 107 28.65 12.73 14.07
CA PRO A 107 29.39 13.60 14.99
C PRO A 107 30.56 14.32 14.31
N LYS A 108 30.87 15.52 14.81
CA LYS A 108 32.17 16.15 14.55
C LYS A 108 33.06 15.89 15.76
N PHE A 109 34.21 15.29 15.47
CA PHE A 109 35.32 14.91 16.37
C PHE A 109 35.74 16.02 17.33
#